data_AF-A0A093X7Q2-F1
#
_entry.id   AF-A0A093X7Q2-F1
#
_cell.length_a   1.000
_cell.length_b   1.000
_cell.length_c   1.000
_cell.angle_alpha   90.00
_cell.angle_beta   90.00
_cell.angle_gamma   90.00
#
_symmetry.space_group_name_H-M   'P 1'
#
loop_
_entity.id
_entity.type
_entity.pdbx_description
1 polymer ?
#
loop_
_entity_poly.entity_id
_entity_poly.type
_entity_poly.pdbx_seq_one_letter_code
_entity_poly.pdbx_strand_id
1 'polypeptide(L)'
;MNDSVLDIRRKNHDGKDRPMDVTYHVYDCGPKKENLLRIFVPRPAKTANDILHSIAIEVVEVFRHQQIIEMCLNEQHVTAKDMIADIRAKLSTSKVDEDDDVALVSANVTIDLADPFTSRIFATPVRGVRCRHRECFDLETFLVSRSSKPQEVACMPDVWKCPLCGGDASPRSLRVDGFLVAVRESLERRGELGVKAIL
;
A
#
# COMPACT_ATOMS: atom_id res chain seq x y z
N MET A 1 10.44 -9.96 26.90
CA MET A 1 10.13 -8.54 27.09
C MET A 1 9.57 -8.36 28.49
N ASN A 2 10.16 -7.53 29.36
CA ASN A 2 9.68 -7.30 30.74
C ASN A 2 9.21 -8.59 31.44
N ASP A 3 10.13 -9.56 31.52
CA ASP A 3 9.96 -10.90 32.09
C ASP A 3 8.93 -11.84 31.40
N SER A 4 8.21 -11.36 30.39
CA SER A 4 7.42 -12.20 29.48
C SER A 4 8.32 -12.91 28.46
N VAL A 5 8.19 -14.24 28.37
CA VAL A 5 8.84 -15.05 27.33
C VAL A 5 8.00 -15.01 26.06
N LEU A 6 8.65 -14.68 24.96
CA LEU A 6 8.01 -14.45 23.66
C LEU A 6 8.74 -15.27 22.60
N ASP A 7 8.00 -16.11 21.88
CA ASP A 7 8.56 -16.97 20.83
C ASP A 7 8.29 -16.41 19.43
N ILE A 8 9.37 -16.17 18.68
CA ILE A 8 9.29 -15.72 17.30
C ILE A 8 8.82 -16.87 16.41
N ARG A 9 7.62 -16.74 15.84
CA ARG A 9 7.08 -17.73 14.91
C ARG A 9 7.73 -17.58 13.54
N ARG A 10 8.33 -18.67 13.03
CA ARG A 10 8.82 -18.75 11.66
C ARG A 10 7.68 -19.02 10.68
N LYS A 11 7.78 -18.50 9.45
CA LYS A 11 6.88 -18.95 8.37
C LYS A 11 7.17 -20.41 8.02
N ASN A 12 6.10 -21.19 7.81
CA ASN A 12 6.20 -22.60 7.38
C ASN A 12 6.90 -22.77 6.02
N HIS A 13 6.85 -21.75 5.17
CA HIS A 13 7.57 -21.67 3.90
C HIS A 13 8.43 -20.41 3.91
N ASP A 14 9.70 -20.54 3.49
CA ASP A 14 10.76 -19.53 3.40
C ASP A 14 11.51 -19.12 4.67
N GLY A 15 11.23 -19.70 5.84
CA GLY A 15 12.10 -19.60 7.02
C GLY A 15 12.35 -18.19 7.57
N LYS A 16 11.70 -17.16 7.01
CA LYS A 16 11.80 -15.77 7.50
C LYS A 16 11.09 -15.64 8.83
N ASP A 17 11.79 -15.07 9.80
CA ASP A 17 11.23 -14.69 11.08
C ASP A 17 10.10 -13.66 10.87
N ARG A 18 8.97 -13.84 11.53
CA ARG A 18 7.89 -12.83 11.55
C ARG A 18 8.17 -11.82 12.66
N PRO A 19 7.82 -10.53 12.47
CA PRO A 19 7.84 -9.58 13.56
C PRO A 19 6.88 -10.04 14.66
N MET A 20 7.21 -9.63 15.89
CA MET A 20 6.45 -9.98 17.07
C MET A 20 5.83 -8.73 17.67
N ASP A 21 4.52 -8.75 17.85
CA ASP A 21 3.82 -7.70 18.57
C ASP A 21 4.18 -7.81 20.06
N VAL A 22 4.88 -6.79 20.56
CA VAL A 22 5.29 -6.69 21.97
C VAL A 22 4.44 -5.67 22.74
N THR A 23 3.44 -5.05 22.12
CA THR A 23 2.68 -3.90 22.66
C THR A 23 2.16 -4.18 24.07
N TYR A 24 1.57 -5.36 24.29
CA TYR A 24 1.00 -5.77 25.58
C TYR A 24 2.04 -6.13 26.66
N HIS A 25 3.32 -6.16 26.31
CA HIS A 25 4.43 -6.44 27.23
C HIS A 25 5.26 -5.20 27.53
N VAL A 26 4.99 -4.08 26.85
CA VAL A 26 5.63 -2.78 27.11
C VAL A 26 4.94 -2.13 28.31
N TYR A 27 5.71 -1.55 29.23
CA TYR A 27 5.13 -0.77 30.33
C TYR A 27 4.52 0.54 29.82
N ASP A 28 3.39 0.94 30.41
CA ASP A 28 2.79 2.26 30.19
C ASP A 28 3.80 3.38 30.51
N CYS A 29 3.67 4.50 29.81
CA CYS A 29 4.54 5.66 29.96
C CYS A 29 4.57 6.18 31.40
N GLY A 30 5.77 6.28 32.00
CA GLY A 30 5.92 6.78 33.36
C GLY A 30 7.39 6.92 33.80
N PRO A 31 7.68 7.81 34.77
CA PRO A 31 9.04 8.23 35.13
C PRO A 31 9.91 7.16 35.81
N LYS A 32 9.43 5.93 35.99
CA LYS A 32 10.11 4.88 36.78
C LYS A 32 10.15 3.49 36.12
N LYS A 33 9.83 3.37 34.83
CA LYS A 33 9.75 2.06 34.17
C LYS A 33 10.48 2.06 32.83
N GLU A 34 11.70 1.55 32.83
CA GLU A 34 12.42 1.21 31.61
C GLU A 34 11.94 -0.15 31.08
N ASN A 35 11.85 -0.28 29.76
CA ASN A 35 11.50 -1.53 29.11
C ASN A 35 12.77 -2.34 28.82
N LEU A 36 12.80 -3.61 29.20
CA LEU A 36 13.95 -4.49 28.99
C LEU A 36 13.62 -5.61 28.00
N LEU A 37 14.33 -5.60 26.87
CA LEU A 37 14.32 -6.66 25.87
C LEU A 37 15.56 -7.55 26.05
N ARG A 38 15.35 -8.82 26.42
CA ARG A 38 16.38 -9.86 26.43
C ARG A 38 16.12 -10.81 25.26
N ILE A 39 17.16 -11.13 24.50
CA ILE A 39 17.08 -11.93 23.29
C ILE A 39 17.99 -13.14 23.44
N PHE A 40 17.44 -14.32 23.18
CA PHE A 40 18.17 -15.58 23.23
C PHE A 40 18.24 -16.15 21.82
N VAL A 41 19.45 -16.29 21.30
CA VAL A 41 19.69 -16.88 19.98
C VAL A 41 20.46 -18.20 20.17
N PRO A 42 19.85 -19.35 19.85
CA PRO A 42 20.56 -20.62 19.90
C PRO A 42 21.70 -20.62 18.88
N ARG A 43 22.94 -20.86 19.32
CA ARG A 43 24.08 -21.00 18.40
C ARG A 43 24.11 -22.42 17.82
N PRO A 44 24.09 -22.60 16.49
CA PRO A 44 24.26 -23.93 15.90
C PRO A 44 25.70 -24.43 16.15
N ALA A 45 25.84 -25.70 16.51
CA ALA A 45 27.11 -26.28 16.95
C ALA A 45 28.19 -26.43 15.85
N LYS A 46 27.89 -26.11 14.57
CA LYS A 46 28.72 -26.54 13.41
C LYS A 46 28.90 -25.54 12.26
N THR A 47 28.56 -24.26 12.40
CA THR A 47 28.83 -23.27 11.32
C THR A 47 30.13 -22.53 11.59
N ALA A 48 31.08 -22.65 10.66
CA ALA A 48 32.40 -22.00 10.70
C ALA A 48 32.35 -20.47 10.48
N ASN A 49 31.17 -19.91 10.19
CA ASN A 49 30.97 -18.49 9.96
C ASN A 49 30.07 -17.90 11.08
N ASP A 50 30.49 -16.77 11.64
CA ASP A 50 29.68 -15.98 12.55
C ASP A 50 28.42 -15.48 11.82
N ILE A 51 27.25 -15.88 12.31
CA ILE A 51 25.98 -15.35 11.82
C ILE A 51 25.71 -14.04 12.54
N LEU A 52 25.70 -12.93 11.80
CA LEU A 52 25.30 -11.63 12.32
C LEU A 52 23.77 -11.55 12.37
N HIS A 53 23.26 -11.16 13.54
CA HIS A 53 21.83 -10.91 13.75
C HIS A 53 21.60 -9.41 13.90
N SER A 54 20.47 -8.93 13.39
CA SER A 54 20.01 -7.56 13.57
C SER A 54 18.59 -7.57 14.11
N ILE A 55 18.31 -6.68 15.05
CA ILE A 55 16.99 -6.51 15.65
C ILE A 55 16.61 -5.05 15.52
N ALA A 56 15.35 -4.81 15.17
CA ALA A 56 14.72 -3.50 15.18
C ALA A 56 13.47 -3.55 16.06
N ILE A 57 13.20 -2.44 16.75
CA ILE A 57 11.94 -2.21 17.45
C ILE A 57 11.26 -1.06 16.72
N GLU A 58 10.05 -1.30 16.25
CA GLU A 58 9.27 -0.34 15.49
C GLU A 58 7.99 -0.01 16.23
N VAL A 59 7.60 1.27 16.22
CA VAL A 59 6.29 1.72 16.64
C VAL A 59 5.47 1.93 15.38
N VAL A 60 4.37 1.19 15.26
CA VAL A 60 3.48 1.25 14.10
C VAL A 60 2.15 1.87 14.49
N GLU A 61 1.56 2.60 13.55
CA GLU A 61 0.20 3.11 13.68
C GLU A 61 -0.78 2.10 13.10
N VAL A 62 -1.83 1.76 13.86
CA VAL A 62 -2.86 0.81 13.45
C VAL A 62 -4.16 1.55 13.21
N PHE A 63 -4.71 1.38 12.01
CA PHE A 63 -6.00 1.92 11.62
C PHE A 63 -7.03 0.81 11.51
N ARG A 64 -8.23 1.07 12.01
CA ARG A 64 -9.39 0.22 11.70
C ARG A 64 -9.82 0.44 10.25
N HIS A 65 -10.43 -0.59 9.66
CA HIS A 65 -10.98 -0.58 8.30
C HIS A 65 -11.74 0.72 7.99
N GLN A 66 -12.73 1.05 8.82
CA GLN A 66 -13.56 2.24 8.64
C GLN A 66 -12.77 3.55 8.75
N GLN A 67 -11.76 3.62 9.61
CA GLN A 67 -10.91 4.81 9.72
C GLN A 67 -10.10 5.03 8.43
N ILE A 68 -9.61 3.96 7.80
CA ILE A 68 -8.88 4.08 6.52
C ILE A 68 -9.82 4.58 5.42
N ILE A 69 -11.05 4.07 5.37
CA ILE A 69 -12.08 4.52 4.43
C ILE A 69 -12.37 6.01 4.62
N GLU A 70 -12.70 6.43 5.84
CA GLU A 70 -13.02 7.83 6.14
C GLU A 70 -11.86 8.77 5.81
N MET A 71 -10.63 8.37 6.18
CA MET A 71 -9.43 9.14 5.86
C MET A 71 -9.24 9.28 4.33
N CYS A 72 -9.49 8.21 3.57
CA CYS A 72 -9.45 8.25 2.11
C CYS A 72 -10.55 9.14 1.52
N LEU A 73 -11.79 8.99 2.01
CA LEU A 73 -12.97 9.66 1.48
C LEU A 73 -13.14 11.12 1.94
N ASN A 74 -12.45 11.56 3.00
CA ASN A 74 -12.58 12.93 3.51
C ASN A 74 -11.31 13.76 3.32
N GLU A 75 -10.13 13.15 3.36
CA GLU A 75 -8.86 13.89 3.49
C GLU A 75 -7.87 13.60 2.36
N GLN A 76 -7.85 12.38 1.82
CA GLN A 76 -6.80 11.93 0.91
C GLN A 76 -7.26 11.89 -0.56
N HIS A 77 -7.59 13.06 -1.13
CA HIS A 77 -8.04 13.18 -2.53
C HIS A 77 -7.05 13.90 -3.43
N VAL A 78 -7.05 13.54 -4.71
CA VAL A 78 -6.50 14.38 -5.78
C VAL A 78 -7.65 14.85 -6.65
N THR A 79 -7.76 16.16 -6.89
CA THR A 79 -8.90 16.69 -7.64
C THR A 79 -8.83 16.29 -9.11
N ALA A 80 -9.99 16.20 -9.77
CA ALA A 80 -10.04 15.95 -11.22
C ALA A 80 -9.25 17.00 -12.01
N LYS A 81 -9.28 18.27 -11.55
CA LYS A 81 -8.54 19.38 -12.18
C LYS A 81 -7.03 19.13 -12.13
N ASP A 82 -6.50 18.73 -10.97
CA ASP A 82 -5.07 18.48 -10.81
C ASP A 82 -4.61 17.27 -11.62
N MET A 83 -5.42 16.20 -11.66
CA MET A 83 -5.14 15.03 -12.48
C MET A 83 -5.14 15.36 -13.97
N ILE A 84 -6.13 16.12 -14.45
CA ILE A 84 -6.18 16.56 -15.86
C ILE A 84 -4.97 17.42 -16.20
N ALA A 85 -4.56 18.33 -15.30
CA ALA A 85 -3.38 19.16 -15.50
C ALA A 85 -2.10 18.31 -15.61
N ASP A 86 -1.93 17.30 -14.74
CA ASP A 86 -0.79 16.39 -14.77
C ASP A 86 -0.79 15.47 -16.01
N ILE A 87 -1.96 15.02 -16.49
CA ILE A 87 -2.08 14.28 -17.75
C ILE A 87 -1.65 15.16 -18.93
N ARG A 88 -2.15 16.41 -18.99
CA ARG A 88 -1.78 17.37 -20.05
C ARG A 88 -0.30 17.71 -20.04
N ALA A 89 0.26 17.93 -18.86
CA ALA A 89 1.69 18.23 -18.70
C ALA A 89 2.53 17.10 -19.29
N LYS A 90 2.28 15.84 -18.91
CA LYS A 90 3.02 14.68 -19.44
C LYS A 90 2.86 14.49 -20.94
N LEU A 91 1.68 14.76 -21.50
CA LEU A 91 1.46 14.75 -22.94
C LEU A 91 2.19 15.87 -23.70
N SER A 92 2.47 17.00 -23.03
CA SER A 92 3.17 18.15 -23.63
C SER A 92 4.69 18.06 -23.56
N THR A 93 5.24 17.44 -22.51
CA THR A 93 6.71 17.32 -22.31
C THR A 93 7.36 16.37 -23.32
N SER A 94 6.61 15.43 -23.91
CA SER A 94 7.09 14.54 -24.98
C SER A 94 7.40 15.24 -26.32
N LYS A 95 7.29 16.57 -26.40
CA LYS A 95 7.48 17.37 -27.62
C LYS A 95 8.79 18.18 -27.65
N VAL A 96 9.69 18.07 -26.66
CA VAL A 96 10.79 19.05 -26.49
C VAL A 96 12.21 18.47 -26.59
N ASP A 97 12.41 17.15 -26.64
CA ASP A 97 13.76 16.61 -26.88
C ASP A 97 13.98 16.34 -28.38
N GLU A 98 14.45 17.38 -29.07
CA GLU A 98 15.16 17.30 -30.35
C GLU A 98 16.56 16.70 -30.11
N ASP A 99 16.69 15.39 -29.93
CA ASP A 99 17.85 14.63 -30.43
C ASP A 99 17.61 13.11 -30.38
N ASP A 100 17.90 12.48 -31.52
CA ASP A 100 18.16 11.05 -31.77
C ASP A 100 17.47 9.98 -30.89
N ASP A 101 16.30 9.53 -31.34
CA ASP A 101 15.84 8.12 -31.41
C ASP A 101 14.31 8.11 -31.56
N VAL A 102 13.75 7.10 -32.24
CA VAL A 102 12.33 6.99 -32.63
C VAL A 102 11.39 7.10 -31.41
N ALA A 103 10.99 8.32 -31.06
CA ALA A 103 10.01 8.60 -30.02
C ALA A 103 8.61 8.41 -30.62
N LEU A 104 8.00 7.26 -30.34
CA LEU A 104 6.62 6.95 -30.69
C LEU A 104 5.71 7.90 -29.90
N VAL A 105 5.33 9.02 -30.51
CA VAL A 105 4.43 10.03 -29.93
C VAL A 105 3.07 9.40 -29.74
N SER A 106 2.81 8.84 -28.56
CA SER A 106 1.43 8.49 -28.20
C SER A 106 0.68 9.80 -27.90
N ALA A 107 -0.02 10.31 -28.91
CA ALA A 107 -0.91 11.47 -28.76
C ALA A 107 -2.08 11.20 -27.78
N ASN A 108 -2.26 9.94 -27.37
CA ASN A 108 -3.36 9.48 -26.54
C ASN A 108 -2.84 8.79 -25.27
N VAL A 109 -3.57 8.89 -24.16
CA VAL A 109 -3.29 8.18 -22.92
C VAL A 109 -4.44 7.22 -22.64
N THR A 110 -4.22 5.94 -22.84
CA THR A 110 -5.20 4.94 -22.45
C THR A 110 -5.10 4.68 -20.94
N ILE A 111 -6.24 4.64 -20.25
CA ILE A 111 -6.33 4.30 -18.82
C ILE A 111 -7.29 3.13 -18.66
N ASP A 112 -6.81 2.02 -18.10
CA ASP A 112 -7.65 0.89 -17.71
C ASP A 112 -8.53 1.27 -16.49
N LEU A 113 -9.80 0.89 -16.55
CA LEU A 113 -10.81 1.13 -15.52
C LEU A 113 -11.10 -0.12 -14.68
N ALA A 114 -10.56 -1.28 -15.05
CA ALA A 114 -10.80 -2.54 -14.35
C ALA A 114 -9.93 -2.66 -13.09
N ASP A 115 -10.57 -2.90 -11.96
CA ASP A 115 -9.91 -3.22 -10.71
C ASP A 115 -9.16 -4.58 -10.82
N PRO A 116 -7.88 -4.66 -10.41
CA PRO A 116 -7.05 -5.86 -10.58
C PRO A 116 -7.54 -7.07 -9.79
N PHE A 117 -8.43 -6.92 -8.81
CA PHE A 117 -8.94 -8.02 -7.99
C PHE A 117 -10.27 -8.57 -8.51
N THR A 118 -11.17 -7.68 -8.95
CA THR A 118 -12.53 -8.04 -9.37
C THR A 118 -12.73 -8.06 -10.88
N SER A 119 -11.79 -7.49 -11.65
CA SER A 119 -11.93 -7.25 -13.10
C SER A 119 -13.19 -6.46 -13.48
N ARG A 120 -13.71 -5.67 -12.53
CA ARG A 120 -14.86 -4.77 -12.71
C ARG A 120 -14.40 -3.33 -12.51
N ILE A 121 -15.18 -2.36 -13.00
CA ILE A 121 -14.89 -0.97 -12.69
C ILE A 121 -14.91 -0.73 -11.18
N PHE A 122 -13.90 -0.05 -10.66
CA PHE A 122 -13.79 0.29 -9.24
C PHE A 122 -15.02 1.08 -8.75
N ALA A 123 -15.41 0.90 -7.49
CA ALA A 123 -16.41 1.73 -6.84
C ALA A 123 -15.77 3.02 -6.30
N THR A 124 -14.62 2.88 -5.64
CA THR A 124 -13.81 4.00 -5.16
C THR A 124 -12.39 3.87 -5.72
N PRO A 125 -12.05 4.60 -6.80
CA PRO A 125 -10.72 4.51 -7.40
C PRO A 125 -9.67 5.09 -6.48
N VAL A 126 -8.71 4.25 -6.08
CA VAL A 126 -7.54 4.68 -5.32
C VAL A 126 -6.23 4.21 -5.94
N ARG A 127 -5.17 4.94 -5.61
CA ARG A 127 -3.78 4.66 -5.96
C ARG A 127 -2.85 5.24 -4.91
N GLY A 128 -1.63 4.71 -4.79
CA GLY A 128 -0.62 5.31 -3.91
C GLY A 128 -0.14 6.66 -4.44
N VAL A 129 0.17 7.60 -3.54
CA VAL A 129 0.62 8.97 -3.85
C VAL A 129 1.87 9.01 -4.75
N ARG A 130 2.72 7.98 -4.69
CA ARG A 130 3.95 7.85 -5.51
C ARG A 130 3.81 6.91 -6.71
N CYS A 131 2.61 6.40 -7.00
CA CYS A 131 2.40 5.53 -8.14
C CYS A 131 2.68 6.31 -9.46
N ARG A 132 3.38 5.69 -10.42
CA ARG A 132 3.67 6.32 -11.72
C ARG A 132 2.66 5.99 -12.81
N HIS A 133 1.96 4.86 -12.67
CA HIS A 133 0.84 4.45 -13.51
C HIS A 133 -0.35 5.42 -13.36
N ARG A 134 -1.43 5.29 -14.13
CA ARG A 134 -2.64 6.15 -14.04
C ARG A 134 -3.88 5.39 -13.58
N GLU A 135 -3.85 4.09 -13.78
CA GLU A 135 -4.84 3.11 -13.38
C GLU A 135 -5.02 3.14 -11.85
N CYS A 136 -6.25 2.90 -11.43
CA CYS A 136 -6.62 2.78 -10.02
C CYS A 136 -7.08 1.35 -9.71
N PHE A 137 -7.12 1.04 -8.43
CA PHE A 137 -7.74 -0.16 -7.89
C PHE A 137 -8.83 0.24 -6.91
N ASP A 138 -9.74 -0.69 -6.60
CA ASP A 138 -10.87 -0.40 -5.73
C ASP A 138 -10.45 -0.39 -4.24
N LEU A 139 -10.83 0.67 -3.52
CA LEU A 139 -10.45 0.87 -2.12
C LEU A 139 -10.92 -0.28 -1.22
N GLU A 140 -12.22 -0.57 -1.21
CA GLU A 140 -12.80 -1.57 -0.32
C GLU A 140 -12.20 -2.95 -0.60
N THR A 141 -12.14 -3.33 -1.87
CA THR A 141 -11.57 -4.60 -2.30
C THR A 141 -10.10 -4.73 -1.89
N PHE A 142 -9.32 -3.65 -2.06
CA PHE A 142 -7.93 -3.63 -1.62
C PHE A 142 -7.81 -3.84 -0.11
N LEU A 143 -8.59 -3.13 0.73
CA LEU A 143 -8.54 -3.27 2.18
C LEU A 143 -8.96 -4.67 2.66
N VAL A 144 -10.02 -5.23 2.08
CA VAL A 144 -10.45 -6.61 2.36
C VAL A 144 -9.34 -7.60 2.02
N SER A 145 -8.65 -7.42 0.88
CA SER A 145 -7.55 -8.30 0.47
C SER A 145 -6.35 -8.26 1.43
N ARG A 146 -6.19 -7.20 2.23
CA ARG A 146 -5.11 -7.09 3.22
C ARG A 146 -5.48 -7.76 4.54
N SER A 147 -6.76 -7.92 4.86
CA SER A 147 -7.25 -8.46 6.13
C SER A 147 -7.10 -9.99 6.17
N SER A 148 -5.87 -10.47 6.28
CA SER A 148 -5.54 -11.88 5.97
C SER A 148 -5.77 -12.87 7.12
N LYS A 149 -5.91 -12.43 8.38
CA LYS A 149 -6.16 -13.37 9.51
C LYS A 149 -7.00 -12.74 10.63
N PRO A 150 -8.10 -13.40 11.06
CA PRO A 150 -8.94 -12.94 12.19
C PRO A 150 -8.22 -12.82 13.54
N GLN A 151 -7.06 -13.46 13.70
CA GLN A 151 -6.32 -13.54 14.96
C GLN A 151 -5.15 -12.55 15.05
N GLU A 152 -4.83 -11.83 13.98
CA GLU A 152 -3.74 -10.85 13.96
C GLU A 152 -4.34 -9.45 14.21
N VAL A 153 -3.87 -8.77 15.27
CA VAL A 153 -4.39 -7.45 15.73
C VAL A 153 -4.22 -6.36 14.66
N ALA A 154 -3.19 -6.49 13.83
CA ALA A 154 -2.90 -5.61 12.72
C ALA A 154 -2.33 -6.41 11.55
N CYS A 155 -2.51 -5.87 10.34
CA CYS A 155 -1.87 -6.43 9.17
C CYS A 155 -0.39 -6.05 9.13
N MET A 156 0.43 -6.96 8.62
CA MET A 156 1.86 -6.78 8.44
C MET A 156 2.18 -5.53 7.60
N PRO A 157 3.10 -4.63 8.01
CA PRO A 157 3.45 -3.44 7.23
C PRO A 157 3.83 -3.74 5.78
N ASP A 158 4.53 -4.85 5.55
CA ASP A 158 5.04 -5.26 4.22
C ASP A 158 3.96 -5.61 3.19
N VAL A 159 2.70 -5.82 3.60
CA VAL A 159 1.64 -6.20 2.66
C VAL A 159 0.99 -5.00 1.97
N TRP A 160 1.28 -3.79 2.44
CA TRP A 160 0.73 -2.53 1.93
C TRP A 160 1.44 -2.08 0.65
N LYS A 161 1.27 -2.87 -0.41
CA LYS A 161 1.85 -2.62 -1.73
C LYS A 161 0.76 -2.43 -2.77
N CYS A 162 0.98 -1.47 -3.66
CA CYS A 162 0.14 -1.25 -4.82
C CYS A 162 0.08 -2.54 -5.66
N PRO A 163 -1.12 -3.06 -5.98
CA PRO A 163 -1.26 -4.28 -6.77
C PRO A 163 -0.76 -4.12 -8.23
N LEU A 164 -0.62 -2.88 -8.72
CA LEU A 164 -0.24 -2.60 -10.10
C LEU A 164 1.27 -2.42 -10.27
N CYS A 165 1.95 -1.75 -9.33
CA CYS A 165 3.39 -1.45 -9.46
C CYS A 165 4.26 -1.88 -8.27
N GLY A 166 3.67 -2.45 -7.22
CA GLY A 166 4.40 -2.85 -6.01
C GLY A 166 4.88 -1.70 -5.12
N GLY A 167 4.63 -0.44 -5.49
CA GLY A 167 4.96 0.75 -4.69
C GLY A 167 4.15 0.86 -3.40
N ASP A 168 4.48 1.82 -2.55
CA ASP A 168 3.79 2.07 -1.28
C ASP A 168 2.30 2.38 -1.48
N ALA A 169 1.46 1.61 -0.79
CA ALA A 169 0.01 1.77 -0.72
C ALA A 169 -0.48 1.64 0.74
N SER A 170 0.34 2.05 1.71
CA SER A 170 -0.05 2.19 3.12
C SER A 170 -1.23 3.15 3.29
N PRO A 171 -2.04 3.03 4.36
CA PRO A 171 -3.26 3.82 4.55
C PRO A 171 -3.09 5.33 4.30
N ARG A 172 -2.03 5.94 4.83
CA ARG A 172 -1.74 7.39 4.66
C ARG A 172 -1.24 7.77 3.26
N SER A 173 -0.76 6.80 2.49
CA SER A 173 -0.24 6.99 1.14
C SER A 173 -1.30 6.85 0.05
N LEU A 174 -2.46 6.23 0.35
CA LEU A 174 -3.55 6.08 -0.60
C LEU A 174 -4.12 7.44 -0.99
N ARG A 175 -4.57 7.59 -2.23
CA ARG A 175 -5.26 8.77 -2.70
C ARG A 175 -6.42 8.36 -3.58
N VAL A 176 -7.58 8.95 -3.35
CA VAL A 176 -8.74 8.84 -4.24
C VAL A 176 -8.47 9.69 -5.47
N ASP A 177 -8.65 9.10 -6.65
CA ASP A 177 -8.48 9.78 -7.92
C ASP A 177 -9.79 10.45 -8.35
N GLY A 178 -9.89 11.77 -8.14
CA GLY A 178 -11.10 12.51 -8.45
C GLY A 178 -11.46 12.56 -9.93
N PHE A 179 -10.50 12.38 -10.83
CA PHE A 179 -10.79 12.29 -12.28
C PHE A 179 -11.50 10.97 -12.58
N LEU A 180 -10.98 9.85 -12.07
CA LEU A 180 -11.59 8.54 -12.28
C LEU A 180 -12.90 8.35 -11.50
N VAL A 181 -13.10 9.05 -10.38
CA VAL A 181 -14.43 9.17 -9.75
C VAL A 181 -15.43 9.78 -10.74
N ALA A 182 -15.10 10.94 -11.34
CA ALA A 182 -15.99 11.61 -12.28
C ALA A 182 -16.24 10.77 -13.56
N VAL A 183 -15.23 10.05 -14.05
CA VAL A 183 -15.37 9.10 -15.17
C VAL A 183 -16.36 7.99 -14.82
N ARG A 184 -16.18 7.35 -13.65
CA ARG A 184 -17.08 6.29 -13.18
C ARG A 184 -18.52 6.78 -13.07
N GLU A 185 -18.76 7.93 -12.44
CA GLU A 185 -20.09 8.53 -12.30
C GLU A 185 -20.74 8.87 -13.66
N SER A 186 -19.94 9.31 -14.63
CA SER A 186 -20.40 9.56 -16.00
C SER A 186 -20.79 8.27 -16.73
N LEU A 187 -20.02 7.19 -16.57
CA LEU A 187 -20.36 5.87 -17.11
C LEU A 187 -21.59 5.28 -16.43
N GLU A 188 -21.71 5.42 -15.11
CA GLU A 188 -22.86 4.96 -14.33
C GLU A 188 -24.16 5.60 -14.81
N ARG A 189 -24.17 6.93 -15.00
CA ARG A 189 -25.34 7.66 -15.54
C ARG A 189 -25.75 7.21 -16.94
N ARG A 190 -24.81 6.69 -17.73
CA ARG A 190 -25.06 6.16 -19.09
C ARG A 190 -25.38 4.67 -19.11
N GLY A 191 -25.29 3.96 -17.98
CA GLY A 191 -25.42 2.51 -17.92
C GLY A 191 -24.23 1.76 -18.54
N GLU A 192 -23.07 2.40 -18.63
CA GLU A 192 -21.88 1.91 -19.35
C GLU A 192 -20.78 1.39 -18.41
N LEU A 193 -21.14 0.83 -17.24
CA LEU A 193 -20.16 0.30 -16.28
C LEU A 193 -19.36 -0.92 -16.79
N GLY A 194 -19.69 -1.44 -17.98
CA GLY A 194 -18.91 -2.47 -18.67
C GLY A 194 -17.70 -1.96 -19.45
N VAL A 195 -17.52 -0.63 -19.58
CA VAL A 195 -16.36 -0.05 -20.25
C VAL A 195 -15.08 -0.37 -19.47
N LYS A 196 -14.08 -0.90 -20.17
CA LYS A 196 -12.82 -1.34 -19.55
C LYS A 196 -11.71 -0.30 -19.62
N ALA A 197 -11.75 0.66 -20.54
CA ALA A 197 -10.71 1.66 -20.67
C ALA A 197 -11.24 2.95 -21.29
N ILE A 198 -10.53 4.06 -21.05
CA ILE A 198 -10.75 5.37 -21.67
C ILE A 198 -9.49 5.82 -22.42
N LEU A 199 -9.66 6.72 -23.39
CA LEU A 199 -8.61 7.30 -24.25
C LEU A 199 -8.39 8.79 -23.97
#